data_AF-A0A948EXZ9-F1
#
_entry.id   AF-A0A948EXZ9-F1
#
_cell.length_a   1.000
_cell.length_b   1.000
_cell.length_c   1.000
_cell.angle_alpha   90.00
_cell.angle_beta   90.00
_cell.angle_gamma   90.00
#
_symmetry.space_group_name_H-M   'P 1'
#
loop_
_entity.id
_entity.type
_entity.pdbx_description
1 polymer ?
#
loop_
_entity_poly.entity_id
_entity_poly.type
_entity_poly.pdbx_seq_one_letter_code
_entity_poly.pdbx_strand_id
1 'polypeptide(L)'
;MKFMLTILVLAAACGAAQAGVQWSWSNAGTGTELGTFITDGELVSDQAPAGTYTVVDFSVTASAYDIPIGSMSGGDYFTNQPEIGFDWDGSVPTVFWRLSGFYTNGFGLFVTAPAPGGPDYVGFGVDWFLIEYDEDVTFLAEGLTPILTPVGTVTASASAAFGALKALYR
;
A
#
# COMPACT_ATOMS: atom_id res chain seq x y z
N MET A 1 37.74 32.93 -37.12
CA MET A 1 36.43 33.11 -36.45
C MET A 1 36.33 32.04 -35.37
N LYS A 2 36.37 32.41 -34.07
CA LYS A 2 36.34 31.47 -32.95
C LYS A 2 34.87 31.15 -32.64
N PHE A 3 34.43 29.94 -32.95
CA PHE A 3 33.13 29.42 -32.50
C PHE A 3 33.24 29.04 -31.03
N MET A 4 32.51 29.77 -30.19
CA MET A 4 32.42 29.50 -28.75
C MET A 4 31.19 28.62 -28.53
N LEU A 5 31.41 27.34 -28.23
CA LEU A 5 30.36 26.36 -27.95
C LEU A 5 29.96 26.50 -26.47
N THR A 6 28.84 27.16 -26.21
CA THR A 6 28.24 27.21 -24.86
C THR A 6 27.53 25.88 -24.60
N ILE A 7 28.11 25.05 -23.74
CA ILE A 7 27.47 23.83 -23.24
C ILE A 7 26.48 24.25 -22.14
N LEU A 8 25.18 24.16 -22.45
CA LEU A 8 24.10 24.31 -21.48
C LEU A 8 24.08 23.04 -20.62
N VAL A 9 24.66 23.09 -19.43
CA VAL A 9 24.54 22.00 -18.44
C VAL A 9 23.12 22.02 -17.90
N LEU A 10 22.28 21.13 -18.42
CA LEU A 10 20.94 20.90 -17.90
C LEU A 10 21.08 20.17 -16.55
N ALA A 11 21.06 20.93 -15.46
CA ALA A 11 20.95 20.37 -14.13
C ALA A 11 19.56 19.73 -14.00
N ALA A 12 19.47 18.43 -14.27
CA ALA A 12 18.32 17.64 -13.90
C ALA A 12 18.20 17.71 -12.38
N ALA A 13 17.24 18.50 -11.88
CA ALA A 13 16.81 18.44 -10.51
C ALA A 13 16.23 17.04 -10.29
N CYS A 14 17.09 16.10 -9.91
CA CYS A 14 16.68 14.81 -9.39
C CYS A 14 15.95 15.13 -8.09
N GLY A 15 14.63 15.24 -8.14
CA GLY A 15 13.80 15.41 -6.95
C GLY A 15 14.21 14.36 -5.93
N ALA A 16 14.48 14.78 -4.69
CA ALA A 16 14.67 13.85 -3.60
C ALA A 16 13.44 12.95 -3.57
N ALA A 17 13.66 11.66 -3.76
CA ALA A 17 12.56 10.71 -3.80
C ALA A 17 11.90 10.70 -2.41
N GLN A 18 10.60 10.96 -2.38
CA GLN A 18 9.85 11.13 -1.13
C GLN A 18 10.01 9.88 -0.27
N ALA A 19 10.45 10.06 0.98
CA ALA A 19 10.49 8.98 1.94
C ALA A 19 9.03 8.57 2.23
N GLY A 20 8.75 7.26 2.24
CA GLY A 20 7.42 6.76 2.59
C GLY A 20 7.32 6.41 4.07
N VAL A 21 6.11 6.39 4.63
CA VAL A 21 5.88 5.81 5.96
C VAL A 21 5.68 4.31 5.82
N GLN A 22 6.44 3.54 6.60
CA GLN A 22 6.15 2.13 6.79
C GLN A 22 5.22 1.97 7.99
N TRP A 23 4.16 1.20 7.79
CA TRP A 23 3.18 0.83 8.80
C TRP A 23 3.25 -0.67 9.00
N SER A 24 3.26 -1.15 10.24
CA SER A 24 2.86 -2.52 10.52
C SER A 24 1.35 -2.58 10.60
N TRP A 25 0.74 -3.60 9.99
CA TRP A 25 -0.67 -3.89 10.17
C TRP A 25 -0.87 -5.25 10.84
N SER A 26 -1.95 -5.38 11.61
CA SER A 26 -2.42 -6.65 12.15
C SER A 26 -3.94 -6.73 12.15
N ASN A 27 -4.50 -7.95 12.05
CA ASN A 27 -5.93 -8.12 12.25
C ASN A 27 -6.31 -7.85 13.72
N ALA A 28 -7.33 -7.02 13.95
CA ALA A 28 -7.69 -6.55 15.31
C ALA A 28 -8.22 -7.64 16.26
N GLY A 29 -8.59 -8.82 15.74
CA GLY A 29 -9.13 -9.91 16.55
C GLY A 29 -8.07 -10.81 17.17
N THR A 30 -7.14 -11.32 16.36
CA THR A 30 -6.19 -12.36 16.79
C THR A 30 -4.73 -11.92 16.73
N GLY A 31 -4.41 -10.89 15.94
CA GLY A 31 -3.02 -10.50 15.65
C GLY A 31 -2.22 -11.60 14.92
N THR A 32 -2.89 -12.58 14.32
CA THR A 32 -2.25 -13.70 13.61
C THR A 32 -1.86 -13.32 12.19
N GLU A 33 -2.64 -12.44 11.58
CA GLU A 33 -2.39 -11.90 10.25
C GLU A 33 -1.60 -10.61 10.42
N LEU A 34 -0.39 -10.58 9.86
CA LEU A 34 0.55 -9.48 10.04
C LEU A 34 1.20 -9.10 8.73
N GLY A 35 1.53 -7.82 8.59
CA GLY A 35 2.33 -7.37 7.46
C GLY A 35 2.66 -5.90 7.50
N THR A 36 2.97 -5.33 6.34
CA THR A 36 3.26 -3.90 6.22
C THR A 36 2.47 -3.20 5.14
N PHE A 37 2.24 -1.91 5.35
CA PHE A 37 1.98 -0.95 4.28
C PHE A 37 3.19 -0.03 4.14
N ILE A 38 3.50 0.39 2.91
CA ILE A 38 4.34 1.54 2.62
C ILE A 38 3.44 2.60 2.01
N THR A 39 3.47 3.82 2.54
CA THR A 39 2.65 4.94 2.04
C THR A 39 3.49 6.13 1.60
N ASP A 40 2.89 7.08 0.88
CA ASP A 40 3.52 8.29 0.33
C ASP A 40 3.70 9.46 1.34
N GLY A 41 3.46 9.22 2.63
CA GLY A 41 3.58 10.24 3.68
C GLY A 41 4.96 10.33 4.33
N GLU A 42 5.10 11.22 5.31
CA GLU A 42 6.32 11.40 6.10
C GLU A 42 6.04 11.32 7.60
N LEU A 43 7.04 10.87 8.38
CA LEU A 43 7.00 10.96 9.83
C LEU A 43 7.49 12.32 10.30
N VAL A 44 6.77 12.93 11.23
CA VAL A 44 7.17 14.15 11.93
C VAL A 44 7.47 13.79 13.37
N SER A 45 8.73 13.91 13.78
CA SER A 45 9.18 13.53 15.13
C SER A 45 8.80 12.08 15.48
N ASP A 46 9.05 11.16 14.55
CA ASP A 46 8.73 9.72 14.65
C ASP A 46 7.22 9.40 14.81
N GLN A 47 6.34 10.33 14.45
CA GLN A 47 4.89 10.15 14.46
C GLN A 47 4.30 10.42 13.07
N ALA A 48 3.32 9.61 12.67
CA ALA A 48 2.55 9.86 11.46
C ALA A 48 1.48 10.92 11.75
N PRO A 49 1.55 12.12 11.14
CA PRO A 49 0.52 13.14 11.34
C PRO A 49 -0.84 12.66 10.84
N ALA A 50 -1.93 13.22 11.37
CA ALA A 50 -3.26 13.01 10.82
C ALA A 50 -3.32 13.46 9.35
N GLY A 51 -3.96 12.68 8.50
CA GLY A 51 -4.01 12.94 7.06
C GLY A 51 -4.35 11.71 6.24
N THR A 52 -4.25 11.88 4.92
CA THR A 52 -4.48 10.83 3.93
C THR A 52 -3.16 10.22 3.51
N TYR A 53 -3.12 8.89 3.46
CA TYR A 53 -1.94 8.12 3.08
C TYR A 53 -2.27 7.18 1.92
N THR A 54 -1.58 7.36 0.80
CA THR A 54 -1.69 6.51 -0.37
C THR A 54 -0.79 5.29 -0.18
N VAL A 55 -1.33 4.08 -0.35
CA VAL A 55 -0.54 2.85 -0.28
C VAL A 55 0.25 2.68 -1.58
N VAL A 56 1.56 2.57 -1.43
CA VAL A 56 2.54 2.35 -2.50
C VAL A 56 2.98 0.90 -2.54
N ASP A 57 3.09 0.24 -1.39
CA ASP A 57 3.39 -1.18 -1.29
C ASP A 57 2.64 -1.81 -0.11
N PHE A 58 2.45 -3.12 -0.20
CA PHE A 58 1.80 -3.93 0.81
C PHE A 58 2.54 -5.26 0.92
N SER A 59 2.67 -5.79 2.13
CA SER A 59 3.16 -7.14 2.34
C SER A 59 2.35 -7.89 3.39
N VAL A 60 2.36 -9.22 3.29
CA VAL A 60 2.01 -10.17 4.34
C VAL A 60 3.30 -10.79 4.86
N THR A 61 3.50 -10.78 6.16
CA THR A 61 4.68 -11.32 6.86
C THR A 61 4.36 -12.54 7.72
N ALA A 62 3.10 -12.68 8.14
CA ALA A 62 2.59 -13.87 8.79
C ALA A 62 1.10 -14.03 8.46
N SER A 63 0.69 -15.28 8.24
CA SER A 63 -0.72 -15.64 8.05
C SER A 63 -1.01 -17.02 8.61
N ALA A 64 -2.20 -17.23 9.16
CA ALA A 64 -2.72 -18.56 9.47
C ALA A 64 -3.36 -19.24 8.25
N TYR A 65 -3.57 -18.50 7.16
CA TYR A 65 -4.10 -19.01 5.91
C TYR A 65 -2.98 -19.40 4.95
N ASP A 66 -3.29 -20.28 4.00
CA ASP A 66 -2.37 -20.66 2.92
C ASP A 66 -2.35 -19.59 1.82
N ILE A 67 -1.87 -18.40 2.18
CA ILE A 67 -1.60 -17.28 1.27
C ILE A 67 -0.09 -17.01 1.21
N PRO A 68 0.41 -16.43 0.12
CA PRO A 68 1.83 -16.10 0.01
C PRO A 68 2.31 -15.16 1.13
N ILE A 69 3.40 -15.51 1.82
CA ILE A 69 4.15 -14.53 2.60
C ILE A 69 5.01 -13.74 1.61
N GLY A 70 4.60 -12.51 1.30
CA GLY A 70 5.10 -11.78 0.14
C GLY A 70 4.59 -10.35 0.06
N SER A 71 4.81 -9.68 -1.08
CA SER A 71 4.43 -8.27 -1.26
C SER A 71 3.89 -7.95 -2.66
N MET A 72 3.30 -6.75 -2.81
CA MET A 72 2.92 -6.25 -4.14
C MET A 72 4.16 -5.97 -4.99
N SER A 73 5.20 -5.38 -4.40
CA SER A 73 6.49 -5.18 -5.07
C SER A 73 7.22 -6.47 -5.46
N GLY A 74 6.97 -7.56 -4.72
CA GLY A 74 7.44 -8.92 -5.02
C GLY A 74 6.62 -9.63 -6.10
N GLY A 75 5.43 -9.11 -6.42
CA GLY A 75 4.51 -9.68 -7.39
C GLY A 75 3.59 -10.77 -6.82
N ASP A 76 3.61 -11.02 -5.51
CA ASP A 76 2.76 -12.00 -4.84
C ASP A 76 1.31 -11.52 -4.71
N TYR A 77 1.15 -10.19 -4.66
CA TYR A 77 -0.12 -9.50 -4.55
C TYR A 77 -0.28 -8.45 -5.64
N PHE A 78 -1.52 -8.16 -6.03
CA PHE A 78 -1.82 -7.04 -6.92
C PHE A 78 -3.15 -6.37 -6.57
N THR A 79 -3.32 -5.14 -7.04
CA THR A 79 -4.61 -4.45 -7.07
C THR A 79 -4.96 -4.10 -8.50
N ASN A 80 -6.24 -4.28 -8.87
CA ASN A 80 -6.79 -3.81 -10.13
C ASN A 80 -7.36 -2.39 -10.01
N GLN A 81 -7.15 -1.72 -8.87
CA GLN A 81 -7.64 -0.37 -8.58
C GLN A 81 -6.50 0.63 -8.83
N PRO A 82 -6.80 1.81 -9.42
CA PRO A 82 -5.76 2.74 -9.86
C PRO A 82 -4.96 3.34 -8.69
N GLU A 83 -5.57 3.43 -7.51
CA GLU A 83 -4.95 3.93 -6.28
C GLU A 83 -5.79 3.49 -5.08
N ILE A 84 -5.12 3.15 -3.99
CA ILE A 84 -5.70 2.68 -2.73
C ILE A 84 -4.98 3.36 -1.56
N GLY A 85 -5.67 3.52 -0.44
CA GLY A 85 -5.10 4.16 0.74
C GLY A 85 -6.02 4.20 1.93
N PHE A 86 -5.65 5.00 2.93
CA PHE A 86 -6.46 5.22 4.12
C PHE A 86 -6.31 6.64 4.67
N ASP A 87 -7.31 7.08 5.40
CA ASP A 87 -7.27 8.29 6.22
C ASP A 87 -6.90 7.92 7.66
N TRP A 88 -6.05 8.72 8.29
CA TRP A 88 -5.51 8.51 9.63
C TRP A 88 -5.81 9.73 10.50
N ASP A 89 -6.35 9.52 11.70
CA ASP A 89 -6.67 10.61 12.63
C ASP A 89 -5.52 11.00 13.58
N GLY A 90 -4.38 10.34 13.48
CA GLY A 90 -3.27 10.44 14.43
C GLY A 90 -3.14 9.22 15.34
N SER A 91 -4.14 8.33 15.36
CA SER A 91 -4.19 7.16 16.26
C SER A 91 -4.75 5.89 15.64
N VAL A 92 -5.74 5.99 14.74
CA VAL A 92 -6.39 4.85 14.07
C VAL A 92 -6.77 5.23 12.62
N PRO A 93 -6.92 4.25 11.71
CA PRO A 93 -7.47 4.54 10.40
C PRO A 93 -8.97 4.85 10.53
N THR A 94 -9.43 5.89 9.83
CA THR A 94 -10.83 6.34 9.87
C THR A 94 -11.61 5.99 8.60
N VAL A 95 -10.90 5.81 7.48
CA VAL A 95 -11.46 5.34 6.20
C VAL A 95 -10.38 4.56 5.46
N PHE A 96 -10.76 3.45 4.82
CA PHE A 96 -9.97 2.88 3.73
C PHE A 96 -10.62 3.22 2.40
N TRP A 97 -9.86 3.69 1.44
CA TRP A 97 -10.40 4.21 0.20
C TRP A 97 -9.67 3.64 -1.02
N ARG A 98 -10.33 3.81 -2.15
CA ARG A 98 -9.84 3.51 -3.49
C ARG A 98 -10.39 4.55 -4.45
N LEU A 99 -9.60 4.92 -5.46
CA LEU A 99 -9.97 6.01 -6.38
C LEU A 99 -11.13 5.64 -7.33
N SER A 100 -11.50 4.36 -7.45
CA SER A 100 -12.62 3.91 -8.28
C SER A 100 -13.22 2.57 -7.80
N GLY A 101 -14.49 2.32 -8.12
CA GLY A 101 -15.19 1.05 -7.90
C GLY A 101 -16.51 1.21 -7.12
N PHE A 102 -17.21 0.10 -6.89
CA PHE A 102 -18.58 0.08 -6.33
C PHE A 102 -18.70 0.14 -4.80
N TYR A 103 -17.59 0.02 -4.05
CA TYR A 103 -17.61 -0.12 -2.59
C TYR A 103 -17.10 1.14 -1.92
N THR A 104 -17.82 1.57 -0.90
CA THR A 104 -17.45 2.67 0.01
C THR A 104 -16.78 2.08 1.23
N ASN A 105 -15.59 2.57 1.60
CA ASN A 105 -14.84 2.18 2.81
C ASN A 105 -14.10 0.82 2.76
N GLY A 106 -13.33 0.58 1.70
CA GLY A 106 -12.38 -0.52 1.69
C GLY A 106 -11.72 -0.79 0.34
N PHE A 107 -10.67 -1.60 0.37
CA PHE A 107 -10.02 -2.16 -0.81
C PHE A 107 -9.63 -3.62 -0.60
N GLY A 108 -9.38 -4.32 -1.70
CA GLY A 108 -8.90 -5.70 -1.71
C GLY A 108 -7.58 -5.81 -2.47
N LEU A 109 -6.71 -6.69 -2.01
CA LEU A 109 -5.45 -7.06 -2.64
C LEU A 109 -5.53 -8.53 -3.04
N PHE A 110 -5.45 -8.79 -4.34
CA PHE A 110 -5.60 -10.13 -4.90
C PHE A 110 -4.28 -10.87 -4.84
N VAL A 111 -4.35 -12.17 -4.56
CA VAL A 111 -3.22 -13.09 -4.61
C VAL A 111 -2.94 -13.42 -6.08
N THR A 112 -1.70 -13.24 -6.54
CA THR A 112 -1.33 -13.47 -7.95
C THR A 112 -1.40 -14.96 -8.33
N ALA A 113 -1.05 -15.84 -7.40
CA ALA A 113 -1.02 -17.29 -7.59
C ALA A 113 -1.58 -17.99 -6.34
N PRO A 114 -2.92 -18.01 -6.15
CA PRO A 114 -3.52 -18.63 -4.98
C PRO A 114 -3.24 -20.13 -4.97
N ALA A 115 -3.01 -20.68 -3.77
CA ALA A 115 -2.93 -22.12 -3.58
C ALA A 115 -4.30 -22.75 -3.92
N PRO A 116 -4.36 -24.01 -4.39
CA PRO A 116 -5.63 -24.68 -4.64
C PRO A 116 -6.52 -24.71 -3.38
N GLY A 117 -7.64 -23.98 -3.40
CA GLY A 117 -8.55 -23.84 -2.25
C GLY A 117 -8.06 -22.87 -1.16
N GLY A 118 -7.02 -22.08 -1.42
CA GLY A 118 -6.53 -21.00 -0.56
C GLY A 118 -7.15 -19.65 -0.93
N PRO A 119 -7.13 -18.64 -0.04
CA PRO A 119 -7.77 -17.35 -0.27
C PRO A 119 -7.31 -16.65 -1.56
N ASP A 120 -8.24 -15.97 -2.23
CA ASP A 120 -7.96 -15.23 -3.47
C ASP A 120 -7.56 -13.77 -3.21
N TYR A 121 -7.86 -13.24 -2.02
CA TYR A 121 -7.58 -11.85 -1.68
C TYR A 121 -7.46 -11.58 -0.18
N VAL A 122 -6.88 -10.42 0.14
CA VAL A 122 -6.84 -9.81 1.47
C VAL A 122 -7.60 -8.48 1.43
N GLY A 123 -8.48 -8.27 2.39
CA GLY A 123 -9.40 -7.14 2.45
C GLY A 123 -9.16 -6.19 3.63
N PHE A 124 -9.18 -4.87 3.37
CA PHE A 124 -9.00 -3.82 4.37
C PHE A 124 -10.13 -2.77 4.34
N GLY A 125 -10.65 -2.42 5.52
CA GLY A 125 -11.68 -1.41 5.75
C GLY A 125 -11.76 -0.94 7.20
N VAL A 126 -12.57 0.09 7.45
CA VAL A 126 -12.98 0.42 8.82
C VAL A 126 -14.22 -0.38 9.15
N ASP A 127 -14.21 -1.01 10.33
CA ASP A 127 -15.16 -2.05 10.75
C ASP A 127 -15.24 -3.19 9.72
N TRP A 128 -14.10 -3.43 9.04
CA TRP A 128 -13.92 -4.48 8.05
C TRP A 128 -12.46 -4.93 7.89
N PHE A 129 -12.16 -6.20 8.18
CA PHE A 129 -10.91 -6.87 7.80
C PHE A 129 -11.22 -8.33 7.48
N LEU A 130 -10.77 -8.84 6.33
CA LEU A 130 -11.12 -10.18 5.86
C LEU A 130 -9.99 -10.81 5.04
N ILE A 131 -9.85 -12.13 5.17
CA ILE A 131 -9.07 -12.99 4.26
C ILE A 131 -10.01 -14.12 3.85
N GLU A 132 -10.31 -14.25 2.56
CA GLU A 132 -11.37 -15.13 2.07
C GLU A 132 -11.02 -15.77 0.71
N TYR A 133 -11.55 -16.97 0.50
CA TYR A 133 -11.64 -17.68 -0.79
C TYR A 133 -13.04 -17.44 -1.35
N ASP A 134 -13.21 -17.09 -2.64
CA ASP A 134 -14.48 -17.05 -3.42
C ASP A 134 -14.69 -15.74 -4.25
N GLU A 135 -15.41 -15.91 -5.37
CA GLU A 135 -15.38 -15.23 -6.66
C GLU A 135 -16.40 -14.08 -6.84
N ASP A 136 -17.26 -13.80 -5.85
CA ASP A 136 -18.36 -12.80 -5.93
C ASP A 136 -18.39 -11.81 -4.74
N VAL A 137 -17.24 -11.24 -4.38
CA VAL A 137 -17.13 -10.38 -3.18
C VAL A 137 -17.92 -9.08 -3.36
N THR A 138 -19.09 -9.03 -2.74
CA THR A 138 -19.87 -7.82 -2.46
C THR A 138 -19.68 -7.46 -0.99
N PHE A 139 -18.90 -6.42 -0.70
CA PHE A 139 -18.58 -6.03 0.68
C PHE A 139 -19.84 -5.50 1.37
N LEU A 140 -20.37 -6.28 2.32
CA LEU A 140 -21.61 -5.96 3.04
C LEU A 140 -21.45 -5.99 4.58
N ALA A 141 -20.20 -5.81 5.06
CA ALA A 141 -19.69 -5.58 6.44
C ALA A 141 -19.08 -6.79 7.17
N GLU A 142 -17.93 -6.59 7.86
CA GLU A 142 -17.43 -7.49 8.93
C GLU A 142 -16.61 -6.78 10.03
N GLY A 143 -17.25 -6.54 11.18
CA GLY A 143 -16.91 -5.54 12.22
C GLY A 143 -15.58 -5.57 12.97
N LEU A 144 -14.43 -5.52 12.28
CA LEU A 144 -13.12 -5.25 12.88
C LEU A 144 -12.29 -4.27 12.03
N THR A 145 -11.75 -3.22 12.65
CA THR A 145 -10.79 -2.31 11.99
C THR A 145 -9.36 -2.84 12.17
N PRO A 146 -8.54 -2.99 11.14
CA PRO A 146 -7.15 -3.44 11.28
C PRO A 146 -6.36 -2.45 12.15
N ILE A 147 -5.43 -2.99 12.95
CA ILE A 147 -4.54 -2.17 13.77
C ILE A 147 -3.39 -1.73 12.87
N LEU A 148 -3.17 -0.42 12.75
CA LEU A 148 -2.02 0.15 12.05
C LEU A 148 -1.10 0.85 13.05
N THR A 149 0.21 0.66 12.88
CA THR A 149 1.22 1.36 13.69
C THR A 149 2.34 1.84 12.78
N PRO A 150 2.67 3.16 12.77
CA PRO A 150 3.85 3.65 12.09
C PRO A 150 5.11 3.03 12.70
N VAL A 151 5.97 2.42 11.89
CA VAL A 151 7.19 1.74 12.37
C VAL A 151 8.48 2.37 11.85
N GLY A 152 8.40 3.30 10.90
CA GLY A 152 9.56 4.04 10.41
C GLY A 152 9.35 4.70 9.05
N THR A 153 10.41 5.28 8.52
CA THR A 153 10.46 5.78 7.14
C THR A 153 11.23 4.81 6.24
N VAL A 154 10.78 4.68 5.00
CA VAL A 154 11.47 3.91 3.96
C VAL A 154 11.97 4.84 2.87
N THR A 155 13.21 4.66 2.45
CA THR A 155 13.78 5.42 1.33
C THR A 155 13.36 4.80 0.01
N ALA A 156 13.09 5.66 -0.98
CA ALA A 156 12.40 5.37 -2.24
C ALA A 156 13.03 4.32 -3.16
N SER A 157 14.07 3.58 -2.78
CA SER A 157 14.53 2.44 -3.58
C SER A 157 13.45 1.35 -3.73
N ALA A 158 12.48 1.29 -2.82
CA ALA A 158 11.29 0.44 -2.94
C ALA A 158 10.13 1.09 -3.74
N SER A 159 9.98 2.42 -3.75
CA SER A 159 8.89 3.12 -4.45
C SER A 159 9.25 3.60 -5.87
N ALA A 160 10.54 3.85 -6.16
CA ALA A 160 11.01 4.38 -7.44
C ALA A 160 10.88 3.38 -8.61
N ALA A 161 10.79 2.08 -8.32
CA ALA A 161 10.46 1.08 -9.33
C ALA A 161 9.06 1.31 -9.95
N PHE A 162 8.11 1.85 -9.18
CA PHE A 162 6.74 2.10 -9.63
C PHE A 162 6.58 3.43 -10.38
N GLY A 163 7.29 4.48 -9.97
CA GLY A 163 7.27 5.78 -10.66
C GLY A 163 7.93 5.75 -12.04
N ALA A 164 9.04 5.03 -12.19
CA ALA A 164 9.74 4.90 -13.46
C ALA A 164 8.93 4.10 -14.51
N LEU A 165 8.15 3.10 -14.07
CA LEU A 165 7.29 2.33 -14.98
C LEU A 165 6.11 3.17 -15.51
N LYS A 166 5.48 4.02 -14.67
CA LYS A 166 4.39 4.93 -15.07
C LYS A 166 4.84 5.98 -16.11
N ALA A 167 6.12 6.35 -16.13
CA ALA A 167 6.68 7.30 -17.10
C ALA A 167 7.06 6.66 -18.45
N LEU A 168 7.16 5.32 -18.51
CA LEU A 168 7.50 4.56 -19.73
C LEU A 168 6.28 4.12 -20.56
N TYR A 169 5.06 4.27 -20.02
CA TYR A 169 3.80 3.88 -20.67
C TYR A 169 2.87 5.07 -20.99
N ARG A 170 3.40 6.29 -21.12
CA ARG A 170 2.68 7.45 -21.67
C ARG A 170 3.22 7.89 -23.01
#